data_AF-A0A958VE63-F1
#
_entry.id   AF-A0A958VE63-F1
#
_cell.length_a   1.000
_cell.length_b   1.000
_cell.length_c   1.000
_cell.angle_alpha   90.00
_cell.angle_beta   90.00
_cell.angle_gamma   90.00
#
_symmetry.space_group_name_H-M   'P 1'
#
loop_
_entity.id
_entity.type
_entity.pdbx_description
1 polymer ?
#
loop_
_entity_poly.entity_id
_entity_poly.type
_entity_poly.pdbx_seq_one_letter_code
_entity_poly.pdbx_strand_id
1 'polypeptide(L)'
;MKESEIKFAVSLDENNVPEVMEWSSSDNKEGGICNAALISIWDKKENNTLKIDLWTKDMSMDDMRMMFHQTLFTLADTYQRATGEDKMSFHMKEFARFFGEETGILEKPKDA
;
A
#
# COMPACT_ATOMS: atom_id res chain seq x y z
N MET A 1 18.22 15.97 -17.39
CA MET A 1 17.01 15.29 -16.91
C MET A 1 17.47 14.08 -16.13
N LYS A 2 16.99 13.87 -14.91
CA LYS A 2 17.32 12.67 -14.13
C LYS A 2 16.23 11.65 -14.39
N GLU A 3 16.63 10.44 -14.75
CA GLU A 3 15.73 9.31 -14.91
C GLU A 3 15.96 8.35 -13.74
N SER A 4 14.88 7.82 -13.20
CA SER A 4 14.89 6.80 -12.16
C SER A 4 13.87 5.74 -12.52
N GLU A 5 14.23 4.50 -12.26
CA GLU A 5 13.41 3.33 -12.50
C GLU A 5 13.08 2.69 -11.16
N ILE A 6 11.82 2.27 -11.02
CA ILE A 6 11.38 1.35 -9.97
C ILE A 6 11.02 0.06 -10.68
N LYS A 7 11.70 -1.03 -10.33
CA LYS A 7 11.50 -2.34 -10.93
C LYS A 7 10.92 -3.30 -9.91
N PHE A 8 9.82 -3.94 -10.26
CA PHE A 8 9.26 -5.09 -9.55
C PHE A 8 9.49 -6.34 -10.39
N ALA A 9 10.19 -7.32 -9.84
CA ALA A 9 10.35 -8.65 -10.43
C ALA A 9 9.48 -9.63 -9.65
N VAL A 10 8.59 -10.34 -10.35
CA VAL A 10 7.61 -11.25 -9.76
C VAL A 10 7.80 -12.61 -10.40
N SER A 11 8.11 -13.60 -9.57
CA SER A 11 8.16 -15.01 -9.96
C SER A 11 6.85 -15.68 -9.59
N LEU A 12 6.23 -16.37 -10.54
CA LEU A 12 4.94 -17.02 -10.39
C LEU A 12 5.11 -18.54 -10.34
N ASP A 13 4.22 -19.22 -9.62
CA ASP A 13 4.10 -20.68 -9.66
C ASP A 13 3.37 -21.17 -10.93
N GLU A 14 3.18 -22.49 -11.03
CA GLU A 14 2.47 -23.16 -12.12
C GLU A 14 1.00 -22.71 -12.27
N ASN A 15 0.41 -22.12 -11.24
CA ASN A 15 -0.96 -21.59 -11.22
C ASN A 15 -1.01 -20.06 -11.38
N ASN A 16 0.11 -19.42 -11.74
CA ASN A 16 0.27 -17.97 -11.85
C ASN A 16 0.10 -17.20 -10.52
N VAL A 17 0.37 -17.84 -9.38
CA VAL A 17 0.37 -17.20 -8.06
C VAL A 17 1.78 -16.68 -7.74
N PRO A 18 1.95 -15.43 -7.27
CA PRO A 18 3.26 -14.93 -6.85
C PRO A 18 3.88 -15.76 -5.73
N GLU A 19 5.11 -16.23 -5.94
CA GLU A 19 5.93 -16.90 -4.91
C GLU A 19 7.01 -15.98 -4.36
N VAL A 20 7.76 -15.32 -5.24
CA VAL A 20 8.86 -14.42 -4.85
C VAL A 20 8.64 -13.09 -5.55
N MET A 21 8.74 -12.01 -4.79
CA MET A 21 8.76 -10.66 -5.33
C MET A 21 9.99 -9.90 -4.82
N GLU A 22 10.61 -9.18 -5.75
CA GLU A 22 11.73 -8.30 -5.47
C GLU A 22 11.43 -6.93 -6.05
N TRP A 23 11.83 -5.88 -5.33
CA TRP A 23 11.77 -4.51 -5.83
C TRP A 23 13.13 -3.84 -5.78
N SER A 24 13.35 -2.87 -6.64
CA SER A 24 14.54 -2.03 -6.62
C SER A 24 14.27 -0.64 -7.18
N SER A 25 15.03 0.35 -6.74
CA SER A 25 15.02 1.71 -7.30
C SER A 25 16.42 2.14 -7.73
N SER A 26 16.54 2.65 -8.95
CA SER A 26 17.83 3.11 -9.49
C SER A 26 18.30 4.46 -8.94
N ASP A 27 17.42 5.21 -8.27
CA ASP A 27 17.78 6.52 -7.70
C ASP A 27 18.56 6.35 -6.39
N ASN A 28 17.93 5.72 -5.39
CA ASN A 28 18.50 5.56 -4.06
C ASN A 28 19.31 4.26 -3.89
N LYS A 29 19.35 3.39 -4.91
CA LYS A 29 19.95 2.05 -4.86
C LYS A 29 19.36 1.18 -3.74
N GLU A 30 18.11 1.42 -3.38
CA GLU A 30 17.37 0.57 -2.45
C GLU A 30 16.67 -0.56 -3.21
N GLY A 31 16.35 -1.61 -2.47
CA GLY A 31 15.62 -2.75 -2.97
C GLY A 31 15.66 -3.90 -1.98
N GLY A 32 14.93 -4.96 -2.31
CA GLY A 32 14.89 -6.17 -1.51
C GLY A 32 13.71 -7.05 -1.86
N ILE A 33 13.62 -8.16 -1.14
CA ILE A 33 12.49 -9.08 -1.21
C ILE A 33 11.29 -8.41 -0.52
N CYS A 34 10.11 -8.49 -1.14
CA CYS A 34 8.86 -8.06 -0.55
C CYS A 34 7.78 -9.13 -0.72
N ASN A 35 6.81 -9.13 0.18
CA ASN A 35 5.68 -10.08 0.15
C ASN A 35 4.39 -9.45 -0.39
N ALA A 36 4.35 -8.13 -0.57
CA ALA A 36 3.20 -7.43 -1.14
C ALA A 36 3.60 -6.10 -1.79
N ALA A 37 2.88 -5.70 -2.83
CA ALA A 37 2.98 -4.40 -3.47
C ALA A 37 1.59 -3.97 -3.98
N LEU A 38 1.16 -2.76 -3.63
CA LEU A 38 -0.06 -2.14 -4.14
C LEU A 38 0.32 -0.89 -4.93
N ILE A 39 0.07 -0.90 -6.24
CA ILE A 39 0.46 0.19 -7.14
C ILE A 39 -0.80 0.76 -7.78
N SER A 40 -1.07 2.04 -7.54
CA SER A 40 -2.14 2.79 -8.17
C SER A 40 -1.58 3.81 -9.16
N ILE A 41 -2.08 3.79 -10.38
CA ILE A 41 -1.59 4.62 -11.49
C ILE A 41 -2.77 5.43 -12.04
N TRP A 42 -2.65 6.75 -12.01
CA TRP A 42 -3.64 7.62 -12.64
C TRP A 42 -3.45 7.62 -14.16
N ASP A 43 -4.37 6.99 -14.89
CA ASP A 43 -4.39 7.05 -16.34
C ASP A 43 -5.11 8.31 -16.79
N LYS A 44 -4.33 9.29 -17.23
CA LYS A 44 -4.84 10.57 -17.74
C LYS A 44 -5.67 10.39 -19.02
N LYS A 45 -5.39 9.38 -19.83
CA LYS A 45 -6.06 9.17 -21.13
C LYS A 45 -7.50 8.75 -20.91
N GLU A 46 -7.71 7.77 -20.04
CA GLU A 46 -9.03 7.20 -19.74
C GLU A 46 -9.68 7.83 -18.49
N ASN A 47 -8.99 8.77 -17.83
CA ASN A 47 -9.44 9.48 -16.63
C ASN A 47 -9.89 8.55 -15.50
N ASN A 48 -9.08 7.53 -15.24
CA ASN A 48 -9.35 6.51 -14.24
C ASN A 48 -8.07 6.11 -13.47
N THR A 49 -8.22 5.23 -12.48
CA THR A 49 -7.10 4.65 -11.75
C THR A 49 -6.92 3.19 -12.13
N LEU A 50 -5.77 2.87 -12.69
CA LEU A 50 -5.32 1.49 -12.90
C LEU A 50 -4.68 0.97 -11.61
N LYS A 51 -4.79 -0.32 -11.36
CA LYS A 51 -4.24 -0.97 -10.18
C LYS A 51 -3.45 -2.23 -10.52
N ILE A 52 -2.35 -2.41 -9.81
CA ILE A 52 -1.60 -3.66 -9.76
C ILE A 52 -1.46 -3.99 -8.27
N ASP A 53 -2.25 -4.98 -7.83
CA ASP A 53 -2.30 -5.42 -6.44
C ASP A 53 -1.72 -6.84 -6.38
N LEU A 54 -0.55 -6.99 -5.76
CA LEU A 54 0.21 -8.23 -5.72
C LEU A 54 0.58 -8.60 -4.28
N TRP A 55 0.52 -9.89 -3.96
CA TRP A 55 1.02 -10.46 -2.71
C TRP A 55 1.47 -11.91 -2.90
N THR A 56 2.46 -12.35 -2.13
CA THR A 56 2.96 -13.73 -2.10
C THR A 56 2.14 -14.59 -1.14
N LYS A 57 2.25 -15.91 -1.28
CA LYS A 57 1.64 -16.88 -0.35
C LYS A 57 2.18 -16.76 1.09
N ASP A 58 3.39 -16.24 1.25
CA ASP A 58 4.04 -16.05 2.55
C ASP A 58 3.51 -14.83 3.32
N MET A 59 2.70 -13.98 2.68
CA MET A 59 2.06 -12.85 3.33
C MET A 59 0.99 -13.35 4.31
N SER A 60 1.27 -13.27 5.62
CA SER A 60 0.31 -13.68 6.64
C SER A 60 -0.91 -12.75 6.67
N MET A 61 -2.04 -13.24 7.21
CA MET A 61 -3.24 -12.42 7.36
C MET A 61 -3.01 -11.20 8.25
N ASP A 62 -2.18 -11.33 9.28
CA ASP A 62 -1.89 -10.24 10.21
C ASP A 62 -0.95 -9.20 9.57
N ASP A 63 0.04 -9.65 8.78
CA ASP A 63 0.88 -8.74 7.98
C ASP A 63 0.04 -7.99 6.94
N MET A 64 -0.91 -8.68 6.30
CA MET A 64 -1.78 -8.06 5.29
C MET A 64 -2.67 -6.99 5.93
N ARG A 65 -3.28 -7.31 7.08
CA ARG A 65 -4.05 -6.36 7.90
C ARG A 65 -3.19 -5.15 8.27
N MET A 66 -1.98 -5.36 8.77
CA MET A 66 -1.03 -4.30 9.11
C MET A 66 -0.70 -3.41 7.91
N MET A 67 -0.38 -4.01 6.75
CA MET A 67 -0.08 -3.29 5.53
C MET A 67 -1.26 -2.41 5.09
N PHE A 68 -2.48 -2.94 5.09
CA PHE A 68 -3.67 -2.16 4.72
C PHE A 68 -3.94 -1.03 5.69
N HIS A 69 -3.84 -1.27 7.00
CA HIS A 69 -4.01 -0.23 8.02
C HIS A 69 -3.02 0.92 7.80
N GLN A 70 -1.73 0.62 7.67
CA GLN A 70 -0.69 1.62 7.45
C GLN A 70 -0.88 2.34 6.11
N THR A 71 -1.27 1.62 5.07
CA THR A 71 -1.55 2.19 3.75
C THR A 71 -2.71 3.17 3.82
N LEU A 72 -3.83 2.80 4.45
CA LEU A 72 -5.00 3.68 4.62
C LEU A 72 -4.63 4.95 5.40
N PHE A 73 -3.87 4.79 6.49
CA PHE A 73 -3.46 5.92 7.33
C PHE A 73 -2.55 6.89 6.57
N THR A 74 -1.52 6.38 5.88
CA THR A 74 -0.55 7.21 5.14
C THR A 74 -1.11 7.74 3.81
N LEU A 75 -2.11 7.08 3.23
CA LEU A 75 -2.84 7.58 2.06
C LEU A 75 -3.60 8.86 2.41
N ALA A 76 -4.11 9.00 3.64
CA ALA A 76 -4.73 10.24 4.11
C ALA A 76 -3.75 11.42 4.10
N ASP A 77 -2.49 11.20 4.50
CA ASP A 77 -1.44 12.24 4.42
C ASP A 77 -1.11 12.58 2.97
N THR A 78 -1.06 11.58 2.10
CA THR A 78 -0.81 11.76 0.67
C THR A 78 -1.92 12.58 0.02
N TYR A 79 -3.18 12.26 0.32
CA TYR A 79 -4.34 13.00 -0.15
C TYR A 79 -4.34 14.46 0.34
N GLN A 80 -4.03 14.69 1.62
CA GLN A 80 -3.90 16.04 2.18
C GLN A 80 -2.84 16.86 1.44
N ARG A 81 -1.63 16.30 1.24
CA ARG A 81 -0.55 17.00 0.52
C ARG A 81 -0.92 17.32 -0.93
N ALA A 82 -1.71 16.45 -1.58
CA ALA A 82 -2.10 16.63 -2.98
C ALA A 82 -3.24 17.63 -3.19
N THR A 83 -4.16 17.76 -2.22
CA THR A 83 -5.42 18.51 -2.39
C THR A 83 -5.58 19.70 -1.44
N GLY A 84 -4.90 19.69 -0.29
CA GLY A 84 -5.11 20.64 0.79
C GLY A 84 -6.37 20.40 1.63
N GLU A 85 -7.08 19.28 1.44
CA GLU A 85 -8.33 19.00 2.15
C GLU A 85 -8.12 18.37 3.54
N ASP A 86 -7.89 19.22 4.55
CA ASP A 86 -7.62 18.78 5.93
C ASP A 86 -8.76 17.95 6.54
N LYS A 87 -10.01 18.40 6.35
CA LYS A 87 -11.18 17.73 6.93
C LYS A 87 -11.34 16.31 6.39
N MET A 88 -11.17 16.12 5.10
CA MET A 88 -11.33 14.81 4.49
C MET A 88 -10.15 13.89 4.87
N SER A 89 -8.92 14.42 4.92
CA SER A 89 -7.77 13.67 5.43
C SER A 89 -7.99 13.19 6.89
N PHE A 90 -8.55 14.04 7.75
CA PHE A 90 -8.92 13.65 9.10
C PHE A 90 -9.89 12.46 9.11
N HIS A 91 -10.97 12.51 8.32
CA HIS A 91 -11.92 11.41 8.23
C HIS A 91 -11.30 10.11 7.68
N MET A 92 -10.38 10.22 6.72
CA MET A 92 -9.63 9.04 6.22
C MET A 92 -8.79 8.39 7.33
N LYS A 93 -8.13 9.20 8.18
CA LYS A 93 -7.37 8.69 9.33
C LYS A 93 -8.26 8.06 10.39
N GLU A 94 -9.43 8.64 10.67
CA GLU A 94 -10.40 8.05 11.58
C GLU A 94 -10.90 6.71 11.07
N PHE A 95 -11.15 6.58 9.76
CA PHE A 95 -11.48 5.30 9.17
C PHE A 95 -10.32 4.29 9.26
N ALA A 96 -9.08 4.73 9.03
CA ALA A 96 -7.91 3.86 9.19
C ALA A 96 -7.79 3.36 10.64
N ARG A 97 -8.03 4.22 11.65
CA ARG A 97 -8.07 3.82 13.07
C ARG A 97 -9.17 2.80 13.34
N PHE A 98 -10.38 3.07 12.88
CA PHE A 98 -11.50 2.14 12.98
C PHE A 98 -11.16 0.78 12.35
N PHE A 99 -10.56 0.77 11.16
CA PHE A 99 -10.09 -0.46 10.52
C PHE A 99 -9.07 -1.20 11.41
N GLY A 100 -8.11 -0.48 12.00
CA GLY A 100 -7.12 -1.06 12.90
C GLY A 100 -7.75 -1.70 14.15
N GLU A 101 -8.75 -1.06 14.75
CA GLU A 101 -9.48 -1.59 15.91
C GLU A 101 -10.31 -2.83 15.56
N GLU A 102 -11.05 -2.80 14.44
CA GLU A 102 -11.92 -3.90 14.03
C GLU A 102 -11.14 -5.13 13.54
N THR A 103 -9.94 -4.91 12.99
CA THR A 103 -9.04 -6.00 12.58
C THR A 103 -8.14 -6.51 13.71
N GLY A 104 -8.22 -5.90 14.90
CA GLY A 104 -7.41 -6.28 16.07
C GLY A 104 -5.95 -5.85 16.00
N ILE A 105 -5.59 -4.97 15.06
CA ILE A 105 -4.24 -4.36 14.96
C ILE A 105 -4.03 -3.33 16.06
N LEU A 106 -5.09 -2.60 16.42
CA LEU A 106 -5.08 -1.59 17.46
C LEU A 106 -5.96 -2.04 18.63
N GLU A 107 -5.52 -1.73 19.85
CA GLU A 107 -6.39 -1.87 21.01
C GLU A 107 -7.46 -0.78 20.98
N LYS A 108 -8.71 -1.18 21.23
CA LYS A 108 -9.80 -0.21 21.45
C LYS A 108 -9.48 0.61 22.71
N PRO A 109 -9.73 1.93 22.71
CA PRO A 109 -9.60 2.73 23.92
C PRO A 109 -10.39 2.07 25.05
N LYS A 110 -9.71 1.78 26.16
CA LYS A 110 -10.41 1.37 27.38
C LYS A 110 -11.14 2.61 27.88
N ASP A 111 -12.46 2.55 27.84
CA ASP A 111 -13.43 3.56 28.26
C ASP A 111 -13.75 4.64 27.21
N ALA A 112 -14.88 4.43 26.50
CA ALA A 112 -15.65 5.44 25.78
C ALA A 112 -17.08 5.47 26.35
#